data_AF-A0A425Y8C5-F1
#
_entry.id   AF-A0A425Y8C5-F1
#
_cell.length_a   1.000
_cell.length_b   1.000
_cell.length_c   1.000
_cell.angle_alpha   90.00
_cell.angle_beta   90.00
_cell.angle_gamma   90.00
#
_symmetry.space_group_name_H-M   'P 1'
#
loop_
_entity.id
_entity.type
_entity.pdbx_description
1 polymer ?
#
loop_
_entity_poly.entity_id
_entity_poly.type
_entity_poly.pdbx_seq_one_letter_code
_entity_poly.pdbx_strand_id
1 'polypeptide(L)'
;MIKLLRQLFCLSLIILVFSSTSYAGRRPPKWVKNRPISSEYYIGVSVVSKDVDNYMQLAKNKALQDLASQISINISSNSVLHQFEDNTSFKEEFESQVKTSLVQELEAYEFVASWNNKRGNEYWEYYRLSKEQYALLQRLKLNKAKKLAQNYFEEATRYEDKLDMIQALSYYAKSIQALKKHLDQDLSVMTFDGSINLGTEIYKRIQNIYTRTQLVPVNKNIKIEISTSVKDPFLVKASWTSAEGEKELVNLPLSFDFVSGGGLLNKQANTDEFGYASSQLIRVTSKEKLQKVKAALDLSTILNQNDEDYELYKIFLTPELAPKCTIILNVERLKAYMLFSEKIFGIDSKRSILKNAIKKELSENFFSFTEDKDSANVILDVKTNVTKGEIKEGRNYKVHIVYLDCFFSLTDMKSGFEIFNDAIYEVKGMKPVSYNYAVKEAYEQAVEEIHNTIVPKLNQLDL
;
A
#
# COMPACT_ATOMS: atom_id res chain seq x y z
N MET A 1 -71.44 -22.06 51.61
CA MET A 1 -71.88 -21.35 50.39
C MET A 1 -71.07 -20.10 50.04
N ILE A 2 -70.32 -19.46 50.96
CA ILE A 2 -69.59 -18.21 50.66
C ILE A 2 -68.17 -18.42 50.07
N LYS A 3 -67.58 -19.62 50.21
CA LYS A 3 -66.23 -19.92 49.65
C LYS A 3 -66.22 -20.27 48.15
N LEU A 4 -67.29 -20.90 47.63
CA LEU A 4 -67.40 -21.24 46.20
C LEU A 4 -67.67 -20.01 45.31
N LEU A 5 -68.40 -19.00 45.82
CA LEU A 5 -68.68 -17.77 45.08
C LEU A 5 -67.43 -16.89 44.90
N ARG A 6 -66.46 -16.98 45.81
CA ARG A 6 -65.22 -16.19 45.80
C ARG A 6 -64.14 -16.79 44.88
N GLN A 7 -64.15 -18.11 44.67
CA GLN A 7 -63.25 -18.77 43.70
C GLN A 7 -63.71 -18.60 42.25
N LEU A 8 -65.02 -18.55 41.99
CA LEU A 8 -65.56 -18.22 40.66
C LEU A 8 -65.28 -16.77 40.25
N PHE A 9 -65.26 -15.83 41.22
CA PHE A 9 -64.91 -14.43 40.94
C PHE A 9 -63.41 -14.24 40.62
N CYS A 10 -62.50 -14.94 41.34
CA CYS A 10 -61.06 -14.90 41.05
C CYS A 10 -60.66 -15.60 39.74
N LEU A 11 -61.36 -16.66 39.33
CA LEU A 11 -61.15 -17.27 38.01
C LEU A 11 -61.69 -16.40 36.85
N SER A 12 -62.76 -15.62 37.07
CA SER A 12 -63.24 -14.65 36.08
C SER A 12 -62.35 -13.42 35.93
N LEU A 13 -61.61 -13.03 36.98
CA LEU A 13 -60.70 -11.88 36.96
C LEU A 13 -59.34 -12.21 36.32
N ILE A 14 -58.90 -13.48 36.37
CA ILE A 14 -57.62 -13.92 35.77
C ILE A 14 -57.76 -14.21 34.26
N ILE A 15 -58.97 -14.50 33.77
CA ILE A 15 -59.23 -14.68 32.32
C ILE A 15 -59.41 -13.33 31.59
N LEU A 16 -59.63 -12.23 32.30
CA LEU A 16 -59.81 -10.90 31.70
C LEU A 16 -58.52 -10.06 31.57
N VAL A 17 -57.41 -10.53 32.12
CA VAL A 17 -56.09 -9.84 32.05
C VAL A 17 -55.16 -10.49 31.01
N PHE A 18 -55.53 -11.65 30.44
CA PHE A 18 -54.79 -12.31 29.35
C PHE A 18 -55.47 -12.19 27.97
N SER A 19 -56.48 -11.32 27.85
CA SER A 19 -57.14 -11.01 26.59
C SER A 19 -56.95 -9.54 26.18
N SER A 20 -55.70 -9.08 26.14
CA SER A 20 -55.29 -8.09 25.14
C SER A 20 -54.96 -8.81 23.82
N THR A 21 -55.89 -9.65 23.37
CA THR A 21 -56.02 -9.98 21.95
C THR A 21 -56.14 -8.65 21.23
N SER A 22 -55.14 -8.36 20.41
CA SER A 22 -55.08 -7.21 19.51
C SER A 22 -56.46 -7.01 18.91
N TYR A 23 -57.12 -5.90 19.23
CA TYR A 23 -58.36 -5.51 18.59
C TYR A 23 -58.00 -5.11 17.15
N ALA A 24 -57.77 -6.11 16.30
CA ALA A 24 -57.45 -5.98 14.89
C ALA A 24 -58.72 -5.48 14.18
N GLY A 25 -58.88 -4.16 14.19
CA GLY A 25 -60.07 -3.46 13.76
C GLY A 25 -60.31 -3.55 12.26
N ARG A 26 -61.55 -3.86 11.88
CA ARG A 26 -62.04 -3.85 10.49
C ARG A 26 -61.95 -2.47 9.80
N ARG A 27 -61.73 -1.39 10.55
CA ARG A 27 -61.60 -0.02 10.05
C ARG A 27 -60.19 0.49 10.27
N PRO A 28 -59.56 1.16 9.28
CA PRO A 28 -58.21 1.70 9.45
C PRO A 28 -58.19 2.77 10.55
N PRO A 29 -57.22 2.70 11.48
CA PRO A 29 -57.04 3.71 12.52
C PRO A 29 -56.62 5.05 11.91
N LYS A 30 -56.76 6.14 12.68
CA LYS A 30 -56.51 7.51 12.17
C LYS A 30 -55.11 7.69 11.58
N TRP A 31 -54.10 7.07 12.19
CA TRP A 31 -52.69 7.17 11.75
C TRP A 31 -52.40 6.45 10.43
N VAL A 32 -53.24 5.48 10.03
CA VAL A 32 -53.16 4.84 8.71
C VAL A 32 -53.77 5.74 7.64
N LYS A 33 -54.80 6.53 7.99
CA LYS A 33 -55.44 7.47 7.06
C LYS A 33 -54.62 8.74 6.85
N ASN A 34 -54.08 9.29 7.94
CA ASN A 34 -53.29 10.52 7.95
C ASN A 34 -52.00 10.28 8.71
N ARG A 35 -50.84 10.55 8.06
CA ARG A 35 -49.53 10.43 8.72
C ARG A 35 -49.48 11.33 9.96
N PRO A 36 -49.14 10.79 11.14
CA PRO A 36 -48.97 11.61 12.33
C PRO A 36 -47.81 12.60 12.16
N ILE A 37 -47.97 13.82 12.68
CA ILE A 37 -46.94 14.87 12.71
C ILE A 37 -46.67 15.19 14.18
N SER A 38 -45.40 15.29 14.57
CA SER A 38 -45.02 15.64 15.94
C SER A 38 -43.78 16.55 15.96
N SER A 39 -43.84 17.58 16.81
CA SER A 39 -42.67 18.38 17.16
C SER A 39 -41.68 17.60 18.04
N GLU A 40 -42.17 16.66 18.85
CA GLU A 40 -41.39 15.93 19.87
C GLU A 40 -40.81 14.60 19.38
N TYR A 41 -41.40 13.99 18.36
CA TYR A 41 -41.02 12.66 17.88
C TYR A 41 -40.66 12.65 16.38
N TYR A 42 -39.64 11.87 16.02
CA TYR A 42 -39.48 11.34 14.67
C TYR A 42 -40.43 10.16 14.48
N ILE A 43 -41.06 10.05 13.31
CA ILE A 43 -42.20 9.14 13.08
C ILE A 43 -41.93 8.25 11.88
N GLY A 44 -41.87 6.94 12.09
CA GLY A 44 -41.75 5.95 11.02
C GLY A 44 -43.06 5.23 10.78
N VAL A 45 -43.60 5.31 9.57
CA VAL A 45 -44.79 4.52 9.18
C VAL A 45 -44.47 3.76 7.90
N SER A 46 -44.79 2.47 7.89
CA SER A 46 -44.63 1.64 6.69
C SER A 46 -45.91 0.89 6.35
N VAL A 47 -45.98 0.50 5.08
CA VAL A 47 -46.96 -0.45 4.55
C VAL A 47 -46.23 -1.48 3.70
N VAL A 48 -46.59 -2.75 3.89
CA VAL A 48 -46.05 -3.88 3.13
C VAL A 48 -47.15 -4.84 2.71
N SER A 49 -46.88 -5.58 1.65
CA SER A 49 -47.72 -6.72 1.23
C SER A 49 -47.53 -7.89 2.20
N LYS A 50 -48.62 -8.61 2.51
CA LYS A 50 -48.57 -9.83 3.34
C LYS A 50 -48.13 -11.08 2.57
N ASP A 51 -48.06 -11.00 1.24
CA ASP A 51 -47.59 -12.12 0.40
C ASP A 51 -46.07 -12.31 0.48
N VAL A 52 -45.35 -11.34 1.05
CA VAL A 52 -43.90 -11.41 1.23
C VAL A 52 -43.58 -12.17 2.52
N ASP A 53 -42.65 -13.12 2.42
CA ASP A 53 -42.14 -13.83 3.59
C ASP A 53 -41.57 -12.85 4.62
N ASN A 54 -41.84 -13.11 5.90
CA ASN A 54 -41.45 -12.23 7.01
C ASN A 54 -41.91 -10.77 6.85
N TYR A 55 -43.09 -10.53 6.23
CA TYR A 55 -43.64 -9.19 6.01
C TYR A 55 -43.63 -8.31 7.26
N MET A 56 -43.81 -8.86 8.47
CA MET A 56 -43.74 -8.09 9.71
C MET A 56 -42.33 -7.49 9.94
N GLN A 57 -41.27 -8.27 9.73
CA GLN A 57 -39.90 -7.79 9.84
C GLN A 57 -39.57 -6.78 8.73
N LEU A 58 -40.10 -7.00 7.52
CA LEU A 58 -39.97 -6.04 6.42
C LEU A 58 -40.68 -4.72 6.74
N ALA A 59 -41.88 -4.77 7.34
CA ALA A 59 -42.63 -3.59 7.77
C ALA A 59 -41.84 -2.80 8.81
N LYS A 60 -41.27 -3.49 9.81
CA LYS A 60 -40.40 -2.87 10.81
C LYS A 60 -39.22 -2.16 10.16
N ASN A 61 -38.47 -2.86 9.30
CA ASN A 61 -37.30 -2.29 8.64
C ASN A 61 -37.64 -1.06 7.80
N LYS A 62 -38.74 -1.10 7.03
CA LYS A 62 -39.22 0.04 6.26
C LYS A 62 -39.70 1.20 7.13
N ALA A 63 -40.32 0.92 8.27
CA ALA A 63 -40.76 1.97 9.20
C ALA A 63 -39.55 2.65 9.86
N LEU A 64 -38.51 1.89 10.22
CA LEU A 64 -37.27 2.46 10.74
C LEU A 64 -36.50 3.26 9.68
N GLN A 65 -36.51 2.84 8.42
CA GLN A 65 -35.98 3.63 7.30
C GLN A 65 -36.74 4.94 7.10
N ASP A 66 -38.08 4.89 7.13
CA ASP A 66 -38.93 6.08 7.05
C ASP A 66 -38.67 7.04 8.23
N LEU A 67 -38.50 6.50 9.45
CA LEU A 67 -38.11 7.28 10.62
C LEU A 67 -36.74 7.95 10.43
N ALA A 68 -35.73 7.18 10.05
CA ALA A 68 -34.36 7.68 9.83
C ALA A 68 -34.34 8.77 8.75
N SER A 69 -35.19 8.68 7.73
CA SER A 69 -35.27 9.70 6.68
C SER A 69 -35.69 11.09 7.17
N GLN A 70 -36.32 11.17 8.35
CA GLN A 70 -36.69 12.45 8.98
C GLN A 70 -35.53 13.09 9.76
N ILE A 71 -34.46 12.35 10.01
CA ILE A 71 -33.31 12.85 10.76
C ILE A 71 -32.37 13.54 9.76
N SER A 72 -32.27 14.87 9.87
CA SER A 72 -31.33 15.66 9.07
C SER A 72 -29.91 15.48 9.62
N ILE A 73 -28.98 15.11 8.75
CA ILE A 73 -27.55 15.13 9.05
C ILE A 73 -27.05 16.54 8.70
N ASN A 74 -26.55 17.26 9.69
CA ASN A 74 -25.99 18.59 9.50
C ASN A 74 -24.50 18.57 9.86
N ILE A 75 -23.65 18.96 8.91
CA ILE A 75 -22.22 19.12 9.17
C ILE A 75 -22.00 20.42 9.93
N SER A 76 -21.30 20.33 11.06
CA SER A 76 -20.89 21.47 11.87
C SER A 76 -19.96 22.39 11.08
N SER A 77 -20.05 23.71 11.29
CA SER A 77 -19.05 24.66 10.78
C SER A 77 -17.66 24.42 11.36
N ASN A 78 -17.57 23.77 12.52
CA ASN A 78 -16.32 23.44 13.21
C ASN A 78 -15.88 21.99 12.91
N SER A 79 -16.48 21.33 11.91
CA SER A 79 -16.11 19.97 11.50
C SER A 79 -14.70 19.94 10.93
N VAL A 80 -13.95 18.87 11.24
CA VAL A 80 -12.64 18.62 10.64
C VAL A 80 -12.71 18.35 9.14
N LEU A 81 -13.88 17.96 8.61
CA LEU A 81 -14.08 17.71 7.18
C LEU A 81 -13.77 18.94 6.32
N HIS A 82 -13.88 20.16 6.88
CA HIS A 82 -13.50 21.39 6.20
C HIS A 82 -11.98 21.56 6.04
N GLN A 83 -11.15 20.75 6.70
CA GLN A 83 -9.70 20.73 6.44
C GLN A 83 -9.34 19.93 5.19
N PHE A 84 -10.29 19.16 4.65
CA PHE A 84 -10.08 18.24 3.54
C PHE A 84 -10.75 18.74 2.26
N GLU A 85 -10.74 20.05 2.00
CA GLU A 85 -11.45 20.68 0.86
C GLU A 85 -11.11 20.03 -0.50
N ASP A 86 -9.87 19.58 -0.68
CA ASP A 86 -9.42 18.89 -1.90
C ASP A 86 -9.96 17.45 -2.03
N ASN A 87 -10.51 16.87 -0.95
CA ASN A 87 -11.01 15.49 -0.89
C ASN A 87 -12.54 15.43 -0.89
N THR A 88 -13.17 16.06 -1.89
CA THR A 88 -14.63 16.09 -2.07
C THR A 88 -15.26 14.68 -2.06
N SER A 89 -14.63 13.73 -2.75
CA SER A 89 -15.09 12.33 -2.80
C SER A 89 -15.20 11.69 -1.42
N PHE A 90 -14.24 11.94 -0.52
CA PHE A 90 -14.27 11.37 0.82
C PHE A 90 -15.41 11.95 1.66
N LYS A 91 -15.66 13.26 1.54
CA LYS A 91 -16.76 13.91 2.26
C LYS A 91 -18.11 13.33 1.82
N GLU A 92 -18.33 13.18 0.52
CA GLU A 92 -19.55 12.58 -0.03
C GLU A 92 -19.73 11.12 0.42
N GLU A 93 -18.63 10.35 0.42
CA GLU A 93 -18.64 8.97 0.90
C GLU A 93 -18.97 8.92 2.40
N PHE A 94 -18.33 9.76 3.21
CA PHE A 94 -18.59 9.88 4.65
C PHE A 94 -20.06 10.21 4.92
N GLU A 95 -20.62 11.22 4.25
CA GLU A 95 -22.03 11.59 4.39
C GLU A 95 -22.97 10.43 4.04
N SER A 96 -22.66 9.70 2.95
CA SER A 96 -23.41 8.51 2.54
C SER A 96 -23.33 7.37 3.57
N GLN A 97 -22.15 7.13 4.13
CA GLN A 97 -21.92 6.13 5.17
C GLN A 97 -22.65 6.48 6.47
N VAL A 98 -22.64 7.75 6.90
CA VAL A 98 -23.38 8.22 8.08
C VAL A 98 -24.88 8.00 7.86
N LYS A 99 -25.42 8.37 6.69
CA LYS A 99 -26.83 8.15 6.36
C LYS A 99 -27.23 6.68 6.35
N THR A 100 -26.36 5.82 5.84
CA THR A 100 -26.60 4.36 5.81
C THR A 100 -26.53 3.74 7.21
N SER A 101 -25.53 4.14 8.00
CA SER A 101 -25.31 3.64 9.37
C SER A 101 -26.41 4.09 10.33
N LEU A 102 -26.98 5.29 10.12
CA LEU A 102 -28.05 5.83 10.94
C LEU A 102 -29.21 4.83 11.10
N VAL A 103 -29.64 4.16 10.03
CA VAL A 103 -30.73 3.18 10.06
C VAL A 103 -30.38 1.97 10.95
N GLN A 104 -29.12 1.53 10.90
CA GLN A 104 -28.64 0.36 11.63
C GLN A 104 -28.43 0.66 13.13
N GLU A 105 -28.04 1.89 13.44
CA GLU A 105 -27.69 2.35 14.80
C GLU A 105 -28.85 3.04 15.54
N LEU A 106 -30.06 3.06 14.96
CA LEU A 106 -31.25 3.59 15.63
C LEU A 106 -31.50 2.82 16.93
N GLU A 107 -31.45 3.55 18.04
CA GLU A 107 -31.73 3.07 19.39
C GLU A 107 -32.91 3.86 19.98
N ALA A 108 -33.51 3.33 21.05
CA ALA A 108 -34.59 3.97 21.80
C ALA A 108 -35.86 4.33 20.98
N TYR A 109 -36.08 3.65 19.85
CA TYR A 109 -37.36 3.75 19.13
C TYR A 109 -38.45 2.92 19.84
N GLU A 110 -39.68 3.39 19.75
CA GLU A 110 -40.85 2.79 20.38
C GLU A 110 -41.80 2.26 19.31
N PHE A 111 -42.28 1.02 19.50
CA PHE A 111 -43.41 0.50 18.74
C PHE A 111 -44.71 1.14 19.26
N VAL A 112 -45.43 1.84 18.39
CA VAL A 112 -46.66 2.52 18.78
C VAL A 112 -47.88 1.69 18.44
N ALA A 113 -47.94 1.18 17.20
CA ALA A 113 -49.08 0.39 16.73
C ALA A 113 -48.73 -0.41 15.48
N SER A 114 -49.51 -1.47 15.25
CA SER A 114 -49.62 -2.13 13.94
C SER A 114 -51.07 -2.21 13.51
N TRP A 115 -51.30 -2.27 12.20
CA TRP A 115 -52.63 -2.52 11.64
C TRP A 115 -52.54 -3.53 10.50
N ASN A 116 -53.24 -4.65 10.68
CA ASN A 116 -53.38 -5.68 9.67
C ASN A 116 -54.71 -5.47 8.92
N ASN A 117 -54.63 -5.15 7.62
CA ASN A 117 -55.80 -5.02 6.78
C ASN A 117 -56.41 -6.41 6.52
N LYS A 118 -57.52 -6.73 7.20
CA LYS A 118 -58.20 -8.03 7.05
C LYS A 118 -58.86 -8.25 5.68
N ARG A 119 -59.17 -7.18 4.95
CA ARG A 119 -59.85 -7.24 3.63
C ARG A 119 -58.91 -7.00 2.45
N GLY A 120 -57.70 -6.53 2.72
CA GLY A 120 -56.68 -6.27 1.72
C GLY A 120 -55.40 -7.05 2.02
N ASN A 121 -54.39 -6.82 1.21
CA ASN A 121 -53.09 -7.48 1.34
C ASN A 121 -52.06 -6.62 2.09
N GLU A 122 -52.49 -5.71 2.94
CA GLU A 122 -51.61 -4.71 3.55
C GLU A 122 -51.39 -4.97 5.04
N TYR A 123 -50.16 -4.77 5.47
CA TYR A 123 -49.76 -4.73 6.87
C TYR A 123 -48.98 -3.45 7.15
N TRP A 124 -49.37 -2.74 8.22
CA TRP A 124 -48.85 -1.42 8.56
C TRP A 124 -48.20 -1.46 9.94
N GLU A 125 -47.08 -0.75 10.08
CA GLU A 125 -46.43 -0.53 11.38
C GLU A 125 -46.11 0.94 11.59
N TYR A 126 -46.21 1.36 12.85
CA TYR A 126 -45.94 2.73 13.30
C TYR A 126 -44.95 2.69 14.47
N TYR A 127 -43.81 3.33 14.25
CA TYR A 127 -42.76 3.58 15.23
C TYR A 127 -42.57 5.07 15.48
N ARG A 128 -42.08 5.42 16.67
CA ARG A 128 -41.67 6.79 17.00
C ARG A 128 -40.36 6.81 17.79
N LEU A 129 -39.64 7.93 17.72
CA LEU A 129 -38.40 8.16 18.48
C LEU A 129 -38.42 9.58 19.05
N SER A 130 -38.23 9.73 20.35
CA SER A 130 -38.16 11.05 20.99
C SER A 130 -36.95 11.82 20.46
N LYS A 131 -37.17 13.05 19.96
CA LYS A 131 -36.09 13.91 19.45
C LYS A 131 -35.13 14.32 20.56
N GLU A 132 -35.65 14.58 21.76
CA GLU A 132 -34.84 14.93 22.94
C GLU A 132 -33.97 13.76 23.37
N GLN A 133 -34.55 12.55 23.49
CA GLN A 133 -33.82 11.37 23.89
C GLN A 133 -32.75 11.00 22.86
N TYR A 134 -33.08 11.08 21.57
CA TYR A 134 -32.12 10.89 20.48
C TYR A 134 -30.95 11.87 20.58
N ALA A 135 -31.23 13.17 20.74
CA ALA A 135 -30.19 14.19 20.89
C ALA A 135 -29.30 13.95 22.12
N LEU A 136 -29.89 13.53 23.24
CA LEU A 136 -29.14 13.17 24.44
C LEU A 136 -28.19 11.99 24.19
N LEU A 137 -28.67 10.91 23.56
CA LEU A 137 -27.86 9.74 23.23
C LEU A 137 -26.71 10.10 22.27
N GLN A 138 -26.98 10.89 21.24
CA GLN A 138 -25.94 11.36 20.32
C GLN A 138 -24.89 12.21 21.03
N ARG A 139 -25.29 13.11 21.93
CA ARG A 139 -24.36 13.90 22.75
C ARG A 139 -23.51 13.02 23.67
N LEU A 140 -24.09 11.97 24.27
CA LEU A 140 -23.33 11.02 25.10
C LEU A 140 -22.32 10.22 24.29
N LYS A 141 -22.71 9.72 23.11
CA LYS A 141 -21.82 9.02 22.16
C LYS A 141 -20.65 9.92 21.74
N LEU A 142 -20.96 11.15 21.32
CA LEU A 142 -19.96 12.17 20.95
C LEU A 142 -19.00 12.49 22.10
N ASN A 143 -19.51 12.75 23.30
CA ASN A 143 -18.67 13.09 24.46
C ASN A 143 -17.75 11.92 24.85
N LYS A 144 -18.23 10.68 24.76
CA LYS A 144 -17.40 9.49 24.99
C LYS A 144 -16.29 9.37 23.96
N ALA A 145 -16.61 9.56 22.68
CA ALA A 145 -15.64 9.56 21.59
C ALA A 145 -14.58 10.66 21.79
N LYS A 146 -15.03 11.90 22.05
CA LYS A 146 -14.14 13.04 22.38
C LYS A 146 -13.21 12.74 23.54
N LYS A 147 -13.72 12.17 24.62
CA LYS A 147 -12.89 11.87 25.80
C LYS A 147 -11.84 10.81 25.50
N LEU A 148 -12.22 9.76 24.77
CA LEU A 148 -11.28 8.71 24.36
C LEU A 148 -10.20 9.27 23.41
N ALA A 149 -10.63 10.04 22.41
CA ALA A 149 -9.74 10.69 21.46
C ALA A 149 -8.77 11.66 22.14
N GLN A 150 -9.27 12.46 23.09
CA GLN A 150 -8.46 13.36 23.90
C GLN A 150 -7.38 12.61 24.67
N ASN A 151 -7.71 11.48 25.32
CA ASN A 151 -6.72 10.68 26.03
C ASN A 151 -5.61 10.17 25.08
N TYR A 152 -5.96 9.70 23.88
CA TYR A 152 -4.97 9.28 22.88
C TYR A 152 -4.14 10.45 22.34
N PHE A 153 -4.75 11.62 22.16
CA PHE A 153 -4.07 12.85 21.76
C PHE A 153 -3.04 13.30 22.80
N GLU A 154 -3.40 13.25 24.08
CA GLU A 154 -2.49 13.56 25.19
C GLU A 154 -1.31 12.58 25.24
N GLU A 155 -1.56 11.28 25.04
CA GLU A 155 -0.48 10.29 24.92
C GLU A 155 0.41 10.52 23.70
N ALA A 156 -0.17 10.85 22.53
CA ALA A 156 0.61 11.22 21.35
C ALA A 156 1.54 12.42 21.62
N THR A 157 1.03 13.44 22.29
CA THR A 157 1.81 14.63 22.67
C THR A 157 2.98 14.26 23.60
N ARG A 158 2.78 13.34 24.56
CA ARG A 158 3.86 12.85 25.42
C ARG A 158 4.94 12.10 24.64
N TYR A 159 4.61 11.42 23.55
CA TYR A 159 5.59 10.80 22.66
C TYR A 159 6.31 11.84 21.79
N GLU A 160 5.63 12.89 21.33
CA GLU A 160 6.28 14.04 20.67
C GLU A 160 7.33 14.70 21.57
N ASP A 161 6.99 14.94 22.85
CA ASP A 161 7.91 15.55 23.82
C ASP A 161 9.17 14.71 24.04
N LYS A 162 9.06 13.38 23.85
CA LYS A 162 10.17 12.42 23.93
C LYS A 162 10.87 12.18 22.58
N LEU A 163 10.42 12.86 21.53
CA LEU A 163 10.85 12.70 20.13
C LEU A 163 10.62 11.29 19.54
N ASP A 164 9.69 10.52 20.11
CA ASP A 164 9.26 9.23 19.57
C ASP A 164 8.14 9.44 18.54
N MET A 165 8.54 9.88 17.35
CA MET A 165 7.62 10.32 16.31
C MET A 165 6.71 9.21 15.80
N ILE A 166 7.20 7.97 15.72
CA ILE A 166 6.39 6.85 15.22
C ILE A 166 5.29 6.47 16.22
N GLN A 167 5.58 6.48 17.53
CA GLN A 167 4.54 6.28 18.53
C GLN A 167 3.57 7.45 18.58
N ALA A 168 4.05 8.69 18.46
CA ALA A 168 3.18 9.87 18.37
C ALA A 168 2.16 9.74 17.21
N LEU A 169 2.63 9.44 16.00
CA LEU A 169 1.77 9.21 14.82
C LEU A 169 0.79 8.04 15.05
N SER A 170 1.23 6.96 15.68
CA SER A 170 0.38 5.80 16.00
C SER A 170 -0.76 6.15 16.97
N TYR A 171 -0.47 6.98 17.99
CA TYR A 171 -1.50 7.44 18.94
C TYR A 171 -2.42 8.50 18.33
N TYR A 172 -1.93 9.34 17.41
CA TYR A 172 -2.81 10.18 16.60
C TYR A 172 -3.77 9.37 15.74
N ALA A 173 -3.31 8.29 15.10
CA ALA A 173 -4.19 7.38 14.36
C ALA A 173 -5.28 6.77 15.26
N LYS A 174 -4.95 6.35 16.48
CA LYS A 174 -5.94 5.88 17.48
C LYS A 174 -6.94 6.97 17.87
N SER A 175 -6.47 8.22 17.99
CA SER A 175 -7.35 9.37 18.27
C SER A 175 -8.33 9.62 17.12
N ILE A 176 -7.86 9.56 15.88
CA ILE A 176 -8.70 9.64 14.65
C ILE A 176 -9.72 8.50 14.64
N GLN A 177 -9.29 7.27 14.93
CA GLN A 177 -10.17 6.10 14.98
C GLN A 177 -11.32 6.28 15.99
N ALA A 178 -11.04 6.88 17.15
CA ALA A 178 -12.08 7.18 18.15
C ALA A 178 -13.08 8.23 17.67
N LEU A 179 -12.67 9.15 16.78
CA LEU A 179 -13.49 10.23 16.23
C LEU A 179 -14.21 9.86 14.94
N LYS A 180 -13.87 8.72 14.32
CA LYS A 180 -14.25 8.38 12.94
C LYS A 180 -15.74 8.49 12.62
N LYS A 181 -16.63 8.20 13.57
CA LYS A 181 -18.10 8.28 13.39
C LYS A 181 -18.69 9.67 13.57
N HIS A 182 -17.88 10.66 13.92
CA HIS A 182 -18.32 11.98 14.36
C HIS A 182 -17.53 13.12 13.69
N LEU A 183 -16.88 12.86 12.56
CA LEU A 183 -16.05 13.86 11.88
C LEU A 183 -16.87 15.09 11.42
N ASP A 184 -18.17 14.91 11.17
CA ASP A 184 -19.16 15.95 10.88
C ASP A 184 -19.50 16.86 12.06
N GLN A 185 -19.22 16.43 13.30
CA GLN A 185 -19.61 17.16 14.51
C GLN A 185 -18.54 18.17 14.94
N ASP A 186 -18.91 19.06 15.87
CA ASP A 186 -17.92 19.90 16.55
C ASP A 186 -17.07 19.03 17.47
N LEU A 187 -15.78 18.89 17.18
CA LEU A 187 -14.83 18.06 17.92
C LEU A 187 -14.06 18.83 19.01
N SER A 188 -14.56 20.01 19.39
CA SER A 188 -13.89 20.86 20.38
C SER A 188 -13.95 20.27 21.79
N VAL A 189 -12.81 20.34 22.49
CA VAL A 189 -12.62 19.96 23.89
C VAL A 189 -11.87 21.05 24.63
N MET A 190 -11.96 21.06 25.95
CA MET A 190 -11.17 21.92 26.81
C MET A 190 -9.92 21.17 27.26
N THR A 191 -8.74 21.75 27.02
CA THR A 191 -7.45 21.30 27.56
C THR A 191 -6.93 22.34 28.55
N PHE A 192 -5.75 22.10 29.14
CA PHE A 192 -5.10 23.07 30.01
C PHE A 192 -4.71 24.36 29.28
N ASP A 193 -4.41 24.27 27.98
CA ASP A 193 -3.97 25.38 27.14
C ASP A 193 -5.13 26.11 26.45
N GLY A 194 -6.37 25.73 26.74
CA GLY A 194 -7.59 26.33 26.22
C GLY A 194 -8.46 25.36 25.42
N SER A 195 -9.37 25.91 24.62
CA SER A 195 -10.24 25.07 23.79
C SER A 195 -9.57 24.76 22.45
N ILE A 196 -9.49 23.47 22.11
CA ILE A 196 -8.95 23.00 20.83
C ILE A 196 -9.98 22.11 20.13
N ASN A 197 -9.96 22.12 18.79
CA ASN A 197 -10.68 21.13 17.99
C ASN A 197 -9.76 19.94 17.73
N LEU A 198 -10.10 18.76 18.27
CA LEU A 198 -9.22 17.59 18.22
C LEU A 198 -8.86 17.19 16.79
N GLY A 199 -9.83 17.14 15.88
CA GLY A 199 -9.58 16.72 14.50
C GLY A 199 -8.57 17.63 13.78
N THR A 200 -8.80 18.94 13.87
CA THR A 200 -7.89 19.94 13.28
C THR A 200 -6.51 19.91 13.93
N GLU A 201 -6.44 19.82 15.26
CA GLU A 201 -5.15 19.84 15.96
C GLU A 201 -4.36 18.55 15.69
N ILE A 202 -4.99 17.37 15.64
CA ILE A 202 -4.34 16.11 15.24
C ILE A 202 -3.72 16.25 13.84
N TYR A 203 -4.49 16.72 12.87
CA TYR A 203 -4.01 16.92 11.50
C TYR A 203 -2.79 17.84 11.48
N LYS A 204 -2.89 19.00 12.15
CA LYS A 204 -1.80 19.96 12.27
C LYS A 204 -0.55 19.36 12.92
N ARG A 205 -0.70 18.55 13.97
CA ARG A 205 0.42 17.88 14.66
C ARG A 205 1.13 16.90 13.77
N ILE A 206 0.39 16.07 13.02
CA ILE A 206 0.97 15.15 12.03
C ILE A 206 1.77 15.93 10.98
N GLN A 207 1.19 17.00 10.41
CA GLN A 207 1.90 17.83 9.42
C GLN A 207 3.12 18.54 10.03
N ASN A 208 3.05 18.96 11.29
CA ASN A 208 4.20 19.51 12.01
C ASN A 208 5.30 18.47 12.21
N ILE A 209 4.95 17.20 12.46
CA ILE A 209 5.93 16.12 12.51
C ILE A 209 6.65 16.00 11.17
N TYR A 210 5.90 15.98 10.07
CA TYR A 210 6.49 15.81 8.74
C TYR A 210 7.39 16.98 8.33
N THR A 211 6.95 18.21 8.62
CA THR A 211 7.69 19.42 8.24
C THR A 211 8.96 19.63 9.06
N ARG A 212 8.99 19.16 10.31
CA ARG A 212 10.16 19.29 11.19
C ARG A 212 11.09 18.09 11.17
N THR A 213 10.64 16.93 10.69
CA THR A 213 11.53 15.79 10.47
C THR A 213 12.34 15.98 9.19
N GLN A 214 13.64 16.10 9.36
CA GLN A 214 14.60 16.25 8.28
C GLN A 214 15.33 14.92 8.05
N LEU A 215 15.33 14.44 6.80
CA LEU A 215 16.11 13.28 6.37
C LEU A 215 17.23 13.72 5.44
N VAL A 216 18.48 13.44 5.80
CA VAL A 216 19.66 13.82 5.00
C VAL A 216 20.54 12.60 4.75
N PRO A 217 20.80 12.22 3.49
CA PRO A 217 21.77 11.18 3.20
C PRO A 217 23.18 11.69 3.50
N VAL A 218 23.98 10.88 4.19
CA VAL A 218 25.40 11.21 4.47
C VAL A 218 26.16 11.37 3.15
N ASN A 219 25.95 10.43 2.23
CA ASN A 219 26.50 10.47 0.88
C ASN A 219 25.37 10.56 -0.14
N LYS A 220 25.13 11.77 -0.67
CA LYS A 220 24.06 12.00 -1.65
C LYS A 220 24.37 11.40 -3.02
N ASN A 221 25.64 11.37 -3.43
CA ASN A 221 26.08 10.86 -4.72
C ASN A 221 27.08 9.72 -4.50
N ILE A 222 26.68 8.50 -4.88
CA ILE A 222 27.50 7.31 -4.71
C ILE A 222 27.85 6.78 -6.10
N LYS A 223 29.14 6.54 -6.34
CA LYS A 223 29.60 5.86 -7.56
C LYS A 223 29.66 4.37 -7.28
N ILE A 224 29.07 3.57 -8.17
CA ILE A 224 29.07 2.12 -8.05
C ILE A 224 29.41 1.50 -9.41
N GLU A 225 30.01 0.33 -9.41
CA GLU A 225 30.19 -0.47 -10.62
C GLU A 225 29.05 -1.52 -10.71
N ILE A 226 28.57 -1.82 -11.92
CA ILE A 226 27.54 -2.86 -12.11
C ILE A 226 28.02 -4.18 -11.50
N SER A 227 27.11 -4.88 -10.81
CA SER A 227 27.38 -6.18 -10.16
C SER A 227 28.42 -6.17 -9.06
N THR A 228 28.79 -4.99 -8.54
CA THR A 228 29.58 -4.89 -7.31
C THR A 228 28.70 -4.59 -6.11
N SER A 229 29.03 -5.17 -4.98
CA SER A 229 28.44 -4.81 -3.69
C SER A 229 29.04 -3.50 -3.18
N VAL A 230 28.21 -2.57 -2.69
CA VAL A 230 28.74 -1.35 -2.05
C VAL A 230 29.12 -1.73 -0.62
N LYS A 231 30.40 -1.67 -0.28
CA LYS A 231 30.87 -2.02 1.06
C LYS A 231 30.29 -1.13 2.15
N ASP A 232 30.10 0.15 1.83
CA ASP A 232 29.53 1.12 2.75
C ASP A 232 28.00 1.18 2.59
N PRO A 233 27.23 1.01 3.66
CA PRO A 233 25.79 1.10 3.58
C PRO A 233 25.35 2.54 3.26
N PHE A 234 24.14 2.65 2.73
CA PHE A 234 23.45 3.92 2.62
C PHE A 234 23.07 4.41 4.02
N LEU A 235 23.75 5.45 4.48
CA LEU A 235 23.45 6.12 5.74
C LEU A 235 22.56 7.34 5.52
N VAL A 236 21.44 7.38 6.22
CA VAL A 236 20.52 8.53 6.25
C VAL A 236 20.37 8.99 7.68
N LYS A 237 20.69 10.26 7.92
CA LYS A 237 20.49 10.93 9.20
C LYS A 237 19.07 11.48 9.30
N ALA A 238 18.39 11.21 10.39
CA ALA A 238 17.09 11.78 10.73
C ALA A 238 17.22 12.71 11.93
N SER A 239 16.84 13.97 11.75
CA SER A 239 16.82 14.97 12.82
C SER A 239 15.47 15.68 12.88
N TRP A 240 15.19 16.24 14.05
CA TRP A 240 14.05 17.10 14.33
C TRP A 240 14.50 18.55 14.41
N THR A 241 13.98 19.40 13.54
CA THR A 241 14.28 20.83 13.55
C THR A 241 13.38 21.57 14.54
N SER A 242 14.00 22.19 15.54
CA SER A 242 13.33 23.02 16.55
C SER A 242 13.96 24.41 16.66
N ALA A 243 13.31 25.32 17.40
CA ALA A 243 13.89 26.64 17.68
C ALA A 243 15.18 26.55 18.52
N GLU A 244 15.36 25.46 19.27
CA GLU A 244 16.54 25.18 20.08
C GLU A 244 17.68 24.52 19.28
N GLY A 245 17.46 24.23 18.00
CA GLY A 245 18.38 23.51 17.13
C GLY A 245 17.84 22.16 16.66
N GLU A 246 18.73 21.37 16.07
CA GLU A 246 18.44 20.00 15.61
C GLU A 246 18.64 18.99 16.73
N LYS A 247 17.69 18.08 16.89
CA LYS A 247 17.77 16.94 17.81
C LYS A 247 17.67 15.63 17.02
N GLU A 248 18.46 14.62 17.39
CA GLU A 248 18.46 13.34 16.67
C GLU A 248 17.16 12.57 16.93
N LEU A 249 16.61 11.96 15.88
CA LEU A 249 15.44 11.09 15.98
C LEU A 249 15.88 9.65 16.10
N VAL A 250 15.67 9.05 17.26
CA VAL A 250 16.05 7.66 17.57
C VAL A 250 14.91 6.71 17.24
N ASN A 251 15.24 5.52 16.73
CA ASN A 251 14.29 4.45 16.42
C ASN A 251 13.18 4.87 15.43
N LEU A 252 13.46 5.82 14.55
CA LEU A 252 12.57 6.24 13.47
C LEU A 252 12.65 5.21 12.33
N PRO A 253 11.56 4.53 11.96
CA PRO A 253 11.59 3.54 10.90
C PRO A 253 11.62 4.23 9.53
N LEU A 254 12.60 3.86 8.70
CA LEU A 254 12.73 4.32 7.32
C LEU A 254 12.60 3.16 6.34
N SER A 255 11.96 3.45 5.22
CA SER A 255 11.86 2.59 4.04
C SER A 255 12.83 3.08 2.96
N PHE A 256 13.44 2.13 2.23
CA PHE A 256 14.36 2.37 1.13
C PHE A 256 13.87 1.66 -0.11
N ASP A 257 13.62 2.42 -1.18
CA ASP A 257 13.15 1.87 -2.45
C ASP A 257 13.77 2.61 -3.65
N PHE A 258 13.97 1.88 -4.74
CA PHE A 258 14.36 2.48 -6.01
C PHE A 258 13.19 3.25 -6.62
N VAL A 259 13.42 4.52 -6.95
CA VAL A 259 12.49 5.38 -7.71
C VAL A 259 12.78 5.26 -9.21
N SER A 260 14.06 5.13 -9.58
CA SER A 260 14.51 4.83 -10.94
C SER A 260 15.71 3.91 -10.89
N GLY A 261 15.86 3.05 -11.88
CA GLY A 261 16.81 1.94 -11.85
C GLY A 261 16.28 0.73 -11.09
N GLY A 262 17.19 -0.03 -10.47
CA GLY A 262 16.82 -1.28 -9.81
C GLY A 262 18.02 -2.01 -9.21
N GLY A 263 17.76 -2.67 -8.09
CA GLY A 263 18.74 -3.44 -7.34
C GLY A 263 18.11 -4.13 -6.16
N LEU A 264 18.93 -4.85 -5.41
CA LEU A 264 18.56 -5.50 -4.16
C LEU A 264 19.24 -4.78 -3.01
N LEU A 265 18.44 -4.28 -2.07
CA LEU A 265 18.92 -3.62 -0.86
C LEU A 265 18.03 -3.96 0.33
N ASN A 266 18.51 -3.70 1.54
CA ASN A 266 17.71 -3.81 2.75
C ASN A 266 16.67 -2.67 2.79
N LYS A 267 15.41 -3.03 2.59
CA LYS A 267 14.33 -2.05 2.40
C LYS A 267 13.89 -1.32 3.66
N GLN A 268 14.21 -1.83 4.84
CA GLN A 268 13.76 -1.28 6.11
C GLN A 268 14.95 -1.12 7.05
N ALA A 269 15.00 0.02 7.74
CA ALA A 269 15.96 0.27 8.79
C ALA A 269 15.40 1.29 9.79
N ASN A 270 15.72 1.12 11.07
CA ASN A 270 15.42 2.11 12.09
C ASN A 270 16.65 2.96 12.36
N THR A 271 16.45 4.21 12.74
CA THR A 271 17.55 5.08 13.16
C THR A 271 18.13 4.64 14.51
N ASP A 272 19.44 4.74 14.65
CA ASP A 272 20.17 4.45 15.89
C ASP A 272 20.12 5.61 16.90
N GLU A 273 20.91 5.51 17.98
CA GLU A 273 21.03 6.52 19.04
C GLU A 273 21.59 7.87 18.56
N PHE A 274 22.21 7.89 17.37
CA PHE A 274 22.76 9.09 16.73
C PHE A 274 21.88 9.58 15.56
N GLY A 275 20.71 8.97 15.36
CA GLY A 275 19.77 9.33 14.30
C GLY A 275 20.09 8.75 12.92
N TYR A 276 21.00 7.77 12.81
CA TYR A 276 21.34 7.18 11.51
C TYR A 276 20.58 5.88 11.25
N ALA A 277 19.92 5.81 10.10
CA ALA A 277 19.41 4.58 9.53
C ALA A 277 20.37 4.07 8.44
N SER A 278 20.59 2.75 8.42
CA SER A 278 21.55 2.09 7.53
C SER A 278 20.86 1.08 6.63
N SER A 279 20.99 1.26 5.32
CA SER A 279 20.48 0.32 4.31
C SER A 279 21.63 -0.22 3.45
N GLN A 280 21.82 -1.53 3.48
CA GLN A 280 22.86 -2.20 2.71
C GLN A 280 22.39 -2.43 1.27
N LEU A 281 23.16 -1.94 0.29
CA LEU A 281 23.00 -2.33 -1.12
C LEU A 281 23.72 -3.65 -1.35
N ILE A 282 22.97 -4.68 -1.71
CA ILE A 282 23.49 -6.02 -1.99
C ILE A 282 24.01 -6.06 -3.43
N ARG A 283 23.19 -5.63 -4.40
CA ARG A 283 23.59 -5.52 -5.81
C ARG A 283 22.72 -4.54 -6.59
N VAL A 284 23.25 -4.03 -7.69
CA VAL A 284 22.48 -3.28 -8.69
C VAL A 284 22.23 -4.14 -9.91
N THR A 285 20.96 -4.17 -10.35
CA THR A 285 20.49 -4.99 -11.46
C THR A 285 20.11 -4.16 -12.68
N SER A 286 19.80 -2.88 -12.50
CA SER A 286 19.52 -1.97 -13.62
C SER A 286 20.81 -1.45 -14.26
N LYS A 287 20.77 -1.28 -15.58
CA LYS A 287 21.85 -0.74 -16.41
C LYS A 287 21.78 0.78 -16.57
N GLU A 288 20.77 1.42 -15.96
CA GLU A 288 20.66 2.87 -15.96
C GLU A 288 21.86 3.51 -15.27
N LYS A 289 22.53 4.44 -15.98
CA LYS A 289 23.71 5.15 -15.45
C LYS A 289 23.39 5.98 -14.21
N LEU A 290 22.19 6.56 -14.16
CA LEU A 290 21.75 7.39 -13.05
C LEU A 290 20.51 6.75 -12.43
N GLN A 291 20.67 6.22 -11.22
CA GLN A 291 19.60 5.59 -10.47
C GLN A 291 19.33 6.40 -9.21
N LYS A 292 18.12 6.26 -8.67
CA LYS A 292 17.67 7.02 -7.50
C LYS A 292 17.08 6.06 -6.50
N VAL A 293 17.64 6.05 -5.30
CA VAL A 293 17.06 5.38 -4.14
C VAL A 293 16.43 6.45 -3.25
N LYS A 294 15.16 6.27 -2.93
CA LYS A 294 14.44 7.11 -1.98
C LYS A 294 14.50 6.45 -0.61
N ALA A 295 14.88 7.22 0.39
CA ALA A 295 14.64 6.89 1.78
C ALA A 295 13.48 7.73 2.30
N ALA A 296 12.52 7.15 2.99
CA ALA A 296 11.36 7.86 3.52
C ALA A 296 10.87 7.28 4.84
N LEU A 297 10.19 8.09 5.63
CA LEU A 297 9.51 7.62 6.84
C LEU A 297 8.58 6.44 6.50
N ASP A 298 8.79 5.30 7.17
CA ASP A 298 7.96 4.12 7.00
C ASP A 298 6.69 4.26 7.85
N LEU A 299 5.55 4.35 7.17
CA LEU A 299 4.24 4.46 7.78
C LEU A 299 3.45 3.15 7.68
N SER A 300 4.04 2.06 7.19
CA SER A 300 3.33 0.79 6.91
C SER A 300 2.68 0.16 8.15
N THR A 301 3.19 0.46 9.35
CA THR A 301 2.60 0.03 10.62
C THR A 301 1.30 0.75 10.97
N ILE A 302 1.06 1.92 10.38
CA ILE A 302 -0.14 2.75 10.58
C ILE A 302 -1.07 2.68 9.36
N LEU A 303 -0.49 2.77 8.16
CA LEU A 303 -1.19 2.75 6.87
C LEU A 303 -1.17 1.33 6.27
N ASN A 304 -2.02 0.46 6.79
CA ASN A 304 -2.24 -0.87 6.24
C ASN A 304 -3.37 -0.87 5.21
N GLN A 305 -3.08 -1.25 3.96
CA GLN A 305 -4.06 -1.28 2.88
C GLN A 305 -5.25 -2.25 3.12
N ASN A 306 -5.08 -3.20 4.03
CA ASN A 306 -6.16 -4.14 4.41
C ASN A 306 -7.02 -3.62 5.57
N ASP A 307 -6.73 -2.44 6.12
CA ASP A 307 -7.54 -1.82 7.18
C ASP A 307 -8.79 -1.17 6.57
N GLU A 308 -9.95 -1.40 7.18
CA GLU A 308 -11.21 -0.76 6.79
C GLU A 308 -11.14 0.77 6.91
N ASP A 309 -10.30 1.29 7.82
CA ASP A 309 -10.11 2.71 8.07
C ASP A 309 -8.94 3.31 7.22
N TYR A 310 -8.39 2.57 6.25
CA TYR A 310 -7.22 3.00 5.45
C TYR A 310 -7.38 4.36 4.78
N GLU A 311 -8.50 4.61 4.09
CA GLU A 311 -8.73 5.88 3.39
C GLU A 311 -8.84 7.06 4.36
N LEU A 312 -9.46 6.85 5.52
CA LEU A 312 -9.51 7.85 6.59
C LEU A 312 -8.10 8.18 7.08
N TYR A 313 -7.28 7.18 7.40
CA TYR A 313 -5.91 7.41 7.84
C TYR A 313 -5.07 8.09 6.78
N LYS A 314 -5.22 7.70 5.51
CA LYS A 314 -4.49 8.30 4.39
C LYS A 314 -4.75 9.80 4.26
N ILE A 315 -5.97 10.27 4.52
CA ILE A 315 -6.33 11.69 4.46
C ILE A 315 -5.69 12.49 5.61
N PHE A 316 -5.65 11.91 6.81
CA PHE A 316 -5.05 12.60 7.96
C PHE A 316 -3.51 12.56 7.91
N LEU A 317 -2.93 11.44 7.49
CA LEU A 317 -1.49 11.26 7.43
C LEU A 317 -0.90 11.89 6.16
N THR A 318 -1.57 11.83 5.01
CA THR A 318 -1.08 12.35 3.72
C THR A 318 0.32 11.82 3.39
N PRO A 319 0.48 10.51 3.12
CA PRO A 319 1.79 9.85 2.98
C PRO A 319 2.68 10.46 1.89
N GLU A 320 2.12 11.18 0.93
CA GLU A 320 2.85 11.91 -0.11
C GLU A 320 3.75 13.02 0.48
N LEU A 321 3.32 13.62 1.60
CA LEU A 321 4.02 14.67 2.35
C LEU A 321 5.01 14.12 3.38
N ALA A 322 5.03 12.80 3.59
CA ALA A 322 5.93 12.18 4.56
C ALA A 322 7.41 12.50 4.26
N PRO A 323 8.25 12.71 5.30
CA PRO A 323 9.66 13.01 5.16
C PRO A 323 10.36 12.02 4.24
N LYS A 324 11.10 12.53 3.25
CA LYS A 324 11.82 11.72 2.27
C LYS A 324 13.06 12.42 1.77
N CYS A 325 14.09 11.64 1.45
CA CYS A 325 15.28 12.12 0.77
C CYS A 325 15.66 11.16 -0.37
N THR A 326 16.63 11.57 -1.19
CA THR A 326 17.05 10.80 -2.36
C THR A 326 18.57 10.68 -2.38
N ILE A 327 19.01 9.43 -2.54
CA ILE A 327 20.39 9.05 -2.81
C ILE A 327 20.50 8.78 -4.31
N ILE A 328 21.52 9.35 -4.93
CA ILE A 328 21.80 9.22 -6.36
C ILE A 328 22.93 8.23 -6.53
N LEU A 329 22.69 7.20 -7.33
CA LEU A 329 23.68 6.21 -7.72
C LEU A 329 24.15 6.50 -9.14
N ASN A 330 25.44 6.72 -9.30
CA ASN A 330 26.11 6.80 -10.59
C ASN A 330 26.71 5.44 -10.90
N VAL A 331 26.01 4.70 -11.74
CA VAL A 331 26.34 3.32 -12.08
C VAL A 331 27.27 3.32 -13.30
N GLU A 332 28.50 2.88 -13.08
CA GLU A 332 29.54 2.71 -14.08
C GLU A 332 29.67 1.22 -14.46
N ARG A 333 30.06 0.95 -15.70
CA ARG A 333 30.34 -0.43 -16.13
C ARG A 333 31.74 -0.83 -15.66
N LEU A 334 31.93 -2.11 -15.34
CA LEU A 334 33.22 -2.65 -14.92
C LEU A 334 34.24 -2.51 -16.05
N LYS A 335 35.44 -1.95 -15.79
CA LYS A 335 36.44 -1.80 -16.85
C LYS A 335 37.15 -3.13 -17.08
N ALA A 336 37.13 -3.61 -18.32
CA ALA A 336 37.72 -4.90 -18.68
C ALA A 336 38.80 -4.76 -19.75
N TYR A 337 39.87 -5.53 -19.61
CA TYR A 337 40.83 -5.77 -20.68
C TYR A 337 40.54 -7.13 -21.33
N MET A 338 40.39 -7.16 -22.66
CA MET A 338 40.00 -8.37 -23.38
C MET A 338 41.19 -9.06 -24.03
N LEU A 339 41.45 -10.30 -23.63
CA LEU A 339 42.28 -11.26 -24.35
C LEU A 339 41.38 -12.11 -25.23
N PHE A 340 41.75 -12.25 -26.50
CA PHE A 340 40.94 -13.02 -27.46
C PHE A 340 41.86 -13.89 -28.32
N SER A 341 41.54 -15.18 -28.39
CA SER A 341 42.18 -16.12 -29.31
C SER A 341 41.13 -16.93 -30.06
N GLU A 342 41.37 -17.14 -31.35
CA GLU A 342 40.45 -17.84 -32.24
C GLU A 342 41.21 -18.86 -33.07
N LYS A 343 40.68 -20.09 -33.10
CA LYS A 343 41.11 -21.13 -34.03
C LYS A 343 39.98 -21.45 -34.99
N ILE A 344 40.28 -21.46 -36.28
CA ILE A 344 39.36 -21.90 -37.32
C ILE A 344 39.99 -23.11 -38.00
N PHE A 345 39.34 -24.26 -37.86
CA PHE A 345 39.78 -25.53 -38.44
C PHE A 345 41.21 -25.90 -38.05
N GLY A 346 41.57 -25.64 -36.77
CA GLY A 346 42.89 -25.93 -36.20
C GLY A 346 43.96 -24.87 -36.44
N ILE A 347 43.65 -23.79 -37.17
CA ILE A 347 44.60 -22.72 -37.49
C ILE A 347 44.24 -21.45 -36.72
N ASP A 348 45.24 -20.80 -36.12
CA ASP A 348 45.05 -19.51 -35.45
C ASP A 348 44.58 -18.45 -36.46
N SER A 349 43.45 -17.83 -36.14
CA SER A 349 42.81 -16.80 -36.92
C SER A 349 43.16 -15.43 -36.36
N LYS A 350 43.51 -14.49 -37.24
CA LYS A 350 43.64 -13.06 -36.92
C LYS A 350 42.40 -12.26 -37.32
N ARG A 351 41.32 -12.95 -37.70
CA ARG A 351 40.05 -12.27 -38.03
C ARG A 351 39.50 -11.66 -36.75
N SER A 352 39.15 -10.37 -36.81
CA SER A 352 38.58 -9.66 -35.65
C SER A 352 37.05 -9.65 -35.64
N ILE A 353 36.40 -10.45 -36.50
CA ILE A 353 34.95 -10.41 -36.70
C ILE A 353 34.23 -10.86 -35.41
N LEU A 354 34.51 -12.09 -34.95
CA LEU A 354 33.90 -12.63 -33.73
C LEU A 354 34.32 -11.82 -32.50
N LYS A 355 35.61 -11.47 -32.39
CA LYS A 355 36.12 -10.58 -31.33
C LYS A 355 35.30 -9.30 -31.20
N ASN A 356 35.07 -8.59 -32.30
CA ASN A 356 34.34 -7.33 -32.30
C ASN A 356 32.86 -7.52 -31.97
N ALA A 357 32.25 -8.62 -32.42
CA ALA A 357 30.85 -8.94 -32.12
C ALA A 357 30.65 -9.25 -30.62
N ILE A 358 31.52 -10.10 -30.04
CA ILE A 358 31.52 -10.40 -28.60
C ILE A 358 31.82 -9.13 -27.78
N LYS A 359 32.84 -8.36 -28.19
CA LYS A 359 33.19 -7.10 -27.52
C LYS A 359 32.01 -6.13 -27.53
N LYS A 360 31.28 -6.00 -28.64
CA LYS A 360 30.09 -5.16 -28.74
C LYS A 360 28.99 -5.65 -27.79
N GLU A 361 28.63 -6.93 -27.85
CA GLU A 361 27.59 -7.52 -27.01
C GLU A 361 27.88 -7.32 -25.52
N LEU A 362 29.11 -7.63 -25.09
CA LEU A 362 29.49 -7.47 -23.69
C LEU A 362 29.68 -6.01 -23.28
N SER A 363 30.03 -5.12 -24.21
CA SER A 363 30.11 -3.67 -23.96
C SER A 363 28.73 -3.09 -23.67
N GLU A 364 27.72 -3.51 -24.42
CA GLU A 364 26.35 -3.02 -24.27
C GLU A 364 25.73 -3.45 -22.94
N ASN A 365 26.17 -4.59 -22.40
CA ASN A 365 25.51 -5.21 -21.25
C ASN A 365 26.27 -5.12 -19.92
N PHE A 366 27.61 -5.19 -19.90
CA PHE A 366 28.34 -5.45 -18.65
C PHE A 366 29.65 -4.66 -18.51
N PHE A 367 30.50 -4.65 -19.55
CA PHE A 367 31.85 -4.09 -19.45
C PHE A 367 32.02 -2.72 -20.13
N SER A 368 33.00 -1.95 -19.67
CA SER A 368 33.63 -0.86 -20.42
C SER A 368 35.04 -1.29 -20.81
N PHE A 369 35.25 -1.72 -22.06
CA PHE A 369 36.57 -2.23 -22.44
C PHE A 369 37.62 -1.12 -22.56
N THR A 370 38.82 -1.40 -22.06
CA THR A 370 40.02 -0.56 -22.17
C THR A 370 41.13 -1.29 -22.94
N GLU A 371 42.00 -0.53 -23.60
CA GLU A 371 43.21 -1.07 -24.24
C GLU A 371 44.41 -1.05 -23.29
N ASP A 372 44.34 -0.26 -22.22
CA ASP A 372 45.36 -0.22 -21.19
C ASP A 372 45.05 -1.25 -20.10
N LYS A 373 45.88 -2.30 -20.03
CA LYS A 373 45.74 -3.41 -19.08
C LYS A 373 45.82 -2.93 -17.62
N ASP A 374 46.64 -1.93 -17.34
CA ASP A 374 46.87 -1.47 -15.96
C ASP A 374 45.67 -0.64 -15.45
N SER A 375 44.85 -0.11 -16.36
CA SER A 375 43.61 0.61 -16.05
C SER A 375 42.38 -0.29 -15.86
N ALA A 376 42.49 -1.59 -16.11
CA ALA A 376 41.37 -2.53 -16.07
C ALA A 376 41.12 -3.07 -14.65
N ASN A 377 39.85 -3.21 -14.28
CA ASN A 377 39.44 -3.90 -13.06
C ASN A 377 39.56 -5.43 -13.23
N VAL A 378 39.29 -5.93 -14.43
CA VAL A 378 39.25 -7.37 -14.74
C VAL A 378 39.88 -7.69 -16.09
N ILE A 379 40.38 -8.92 -16.24
CA ILE A 379 40.79 -9.49 -17.52
C ILE A 379 39.73 -10.49 -17.97
N LEU A 380 39.21 -10.30 -19.18
CA LEU A 380 38.34 -11.26 -19.85
C LEU A 380 39.17 -12.03 -20.90
N ASP A 381 39.42 -13.31 -20.68
CA ASP A 381 40.03 -14.23 -21.65
C ASP A 381 38.94 -15.01 -22.39
N VAL A 382 38.87 -14.81 -23.70
CA VAL A 382 37.92 -15.50 -24.58
C VAL A 382 38.68 -16.36 -25.59
N LYS A 383 38.46 -17.67 -25.52
CA LYS A 383 39.07 -18.65 -26.42
C LYS A 383 37.99 -19.28 -27.27
N THR A 384 38.20 -19.31 -28.58
CA THR A 384 37.20 -19.81 -29.53
C THR A 384 37.82 -20.83 -30.47
N ASN A 385 37.04 -21.86 -30.81
CA ASN A 385 37.47 -22.90 -31.73
C ASN A 385 36.33 -23.31 -32.66
N VAL A 386 36.55 -23.19 -33.96
CA VAL A 386 35.62 -23.65 -34.99
C VAL A 386 36.11 -24.96 -35.59
N THR A 387 35.28 -25.99 -35.50
CA THR A 387 35.54 -27.31 -36.10
C THR A 387 34.65 -27.53 -37.33
N LYS A 388 35.14 -28.35 -38.27
CA LYS A 388 34.35 -28.74 -39.45
C LYS A 388 33.35 -29.81 -39.05
N GLY A 389 32.09 -29.57 -39.37
CA GLY A 389 31.05 -30.58 -39.35
C GLY A 389 30.91 -31.29 -40.70
N GLU A 390 29.86 -32.10 -40.76
CA GLU A 390 29.45 -32.80 -41.96
C GLU A 390 29.00 -31.85 -43.07
N ILE A 391 29.03 -32.35 -44.30
CA ILE A 391 28.40 -31.67 -45.44
C ILE A 391 27.11 -32.43 -45.75
N LYS A 392 25.97 -31.75 -45.63
CA LYS A 392 24.67 -32.32 -46.00
C LYS A 392 24.40 -32.06 -47.47
N GLU A 393 24.31 -33.13 -48.25
CA GLU A 393 24.00 -33.08 -49.67
C GLU A 393 22.55 -33.53 -49.90
N GLY A 394 21.76 -32.66 -50.53
CA GLY A 394 20.42 -32.95 -51.04
C GLY A 394 20.43 -32.95 -52.57
N ARG A 395 19.28 -33.27 -53.20
CA ARG A 395 19.20 -33.45 -54.67
C ARG A 395 19.76 -32.28 -55.49
N ASN A 396 19.69 -31.04 -54.98
CA ASN A 396 20.18 -29.82 -55.63
C ASN A 396 20.89 -28.83 -54.66
N TYR A 397 21.36 -29.28 -53.48
CA TYR A 397 22.03 -28.37 -52.54
C TYR A 397 23.12 -29.09 -51.73
N LYS A 398 24.14 -28.34 -51.33
CA LYS A 398 25.24 -28.80 -50.49
C LYS A 398 25.42 -27.82 -49.34
N VAL A 399 25.11 -28.24 -48.11
CA VAL A 399 25.19 -27.40 -46.92
C VAL A 399 26.41 -27.78 -46.11
N HIS A 400 27.29 -26.81 -45.88
CA HIS A 400 28.47 -26.96 -45.04
C HIS A 400 28.10 -26.65 -43.60
N ILE A 401 28.36 -27.58 -42.68
CA ILE A 401 28.11 -27.40 -41.25
C ILE A 401 29.43 -27.15 -40.52
N VAL A 402 29.40 -26.24 -39.55
CA VAL A 402 30.51 -26.01 -38.60
C VAL A 402 29.95 -25.93 -37.18
N TYR A 403 30.83 -26.17 -36.23
CA TYR A 403 30.54 -26.05 -34.80
C TYR A 403 31.55 -25.12 -34.17
N LEU A 404 31.08 -24.17 -33.38
CA LEU A 404 31.89 -23.18 -32.67
C LEU A 404 31.75 -23.38 -31.16
N ASP A 405 32.90 -23.54 -30.50
CA ASP A 405 33.00 -23.52 -29.05
C ASP A 405 33.59 -22.19 -28.59
N CYS A 406 33.03 -21.61 -27.53
CA CYS A 406 33.47 -20.36 -26.92
C CYS A 406 33.69 -20.58 -25.42
N PHE A 407 34.90 -20.33 -24.95
CA PHE A 407 35.28 -20.41 -23.53
C PHE A 407 35.54 -19.01 -23.00
N PHE A 408 34.99 -18.69 -21.83
CA PHE A 408 35.09 -17.40 -21.16
C PHE A 408 35.71 -17.60 -19.78
N SER A 409 36.74 -16.82 -19.48
CA SER A 409 37.32 -16.72 -18.14
C SER A 409 37.46 -15.26 -17.76
N LEU A 410 37.02 -14.89 -16.55
CA LEU A 410 37.15 -13.56 -15.99
C LEU A 410 38.05 -13.62 -14.75
N THR A 411 39.09 -12.82 -14.73
CA THR A 411 40.03 -12.74 -13.61
C THR A 411 40.03 -11.34 -13.01
N ASP A 412 39.89 -11.24 -11.69
CA ASP A 412 40.04 -9.97 -10.96
C ASP A 412 41.52 -9.55 -10.91
N MET A 413 41.81 -8.32 -11.32
CA MET A 413 43.18 -7.79 -11.34
C MET A 413 43.75 -7.53 -9.95
N LYS A 414 42.90 -7.30 -8.93
CA LYS A 414 43.36 -7.01 -7.57
C LYS A 414 43.77 -8.27 -6.83
N SER A 415 42.93 -9.30 -6.87
CA SER A 415 43.17 -10.55 -6.15
C SER A 415 43.90 -11.61 -6.98
N GLY A 416 43.81 -11.54 -8.31
CA GLY A 416 44.34 -12.55 -9.23
C GLY A 416 43.47 -13.81 -9.32
N PHE A 417 42.31 -13.85 -8.66
CA PHE A 417 41.42 -15.00 -8.71
C PHE A 417 40.53 -15.00 -9.96
N GLU A 418 40.28 -16.19 -10.49
CA GLU A 418 39.25 -16.41 -11.50
C GLU A 418 37.87 -16.31 -10.82
N ILE A 419 37.11 -15.29 -11.21
CA ILE A 419 35.81 -14.92 -10.64
C ILE A 419 34.64 -15.43 -11.50
N PHE A 420 34.91 -15.84 -12.74
CA PHE A 420 33.93 -16.45 -13.63
C PHE A 420 34.60 -17.36 -14.65
N ASN A 421 34.00 -18.51 -14.91
CA ASN A 421 34.44 -19.46 -15.92
C ASN A 421 33.22 -20.17 -16.49
N ASP A 422 33.03 -20.07 -17.80
CA ASP A 422 31.91 -20.73 -18.47
C ASP A 422 32.20 -20.92 -19.96
N ALA A 423 31.38 -21.73 -20.62
CA ALA A 423 31.53 -22.00 -22.04
C ALA A 423 30.20 -22.27 -22.73
N ILE A 424 30.18 -21.98 -24.03
CA ILE A 424 29.13 -22.39 -24.95
C ILE A 424 29.76 -23.38 -25.92
N TYR A 425 29.09 -24.49 -26.15
CA TYR A 425 29.59 -25.60 -26.94
C TYR A 425 28.73 -25.85 -28.17
N GLU A 426 29.35 -26.33 -29.23
CA GLU A 426 28.70 -26.84 -30.44
C GLU A 426 27.73 -25.86 -31.12
N VAL A 427 28.01 -24.55 -31.05
CA VAL A 427 27.18 -23.54 -31.73
C VAL A 427 27.22 -23.78 -33.23
N LYS A 428 26.06 -24.14 -33.79
CA LYS A 428 25.97 -24.65 -35.15
C LYS A 428 25.79 -23.52 -36.19
N GLY A 429 26.65 -23.49 -37.19
CA GLY A 429 26.47 -22.70 -38.41
C GLY A 429 26.28 -23.61 -39.62
N MET A 430 25.39 -23.26 -40.56
CA MET A 430 25.09 -24.07 -41.75
C MET A 430 24.72 -23.25 -42.99
N LYS A 431 25.66 -23.10 -43.93
CA LYS A 431 25.41 -22.37 -45.19
C LYS A 431 25.66 -23.22 -46.44
N PRO A 432 24.88 -23.00 -47.52
CA PRO A 432 24.99 -23.77 -48.76
C PRO A 432 26.20 -23.41 -49.64
N VAL A 433 26.95 -22.36 -49.30
CA VAL A 433 28.00 -21.80 -50.17
C VAL A 433 29.39 -22.35 -49.83
N SER A 434 29.81 -22.24 -48.56
CA SER A 434 31.11 -22.72 -48.11
C SER A 434 31.20 -22.79 -46.59
N TYR A 435 32.23 -23.48 -46.09
CA TYR A 435 32.59 -23.45 -44.68
C TYR A 435 32.83 -22.03 -44.12
N ASN A 436 33.34 -21.07 -44.91
CA ASN A 436 33.52 -19.69 -44.44
C ASN A 436 32.18 -18.98 -44.19
N TYR A 437 31.17 -19.23 -45.02
CA TYR A 437 29.83 -18.67 -44.79
C TYR A 437 29.15 -19.34 -43.59
N ALA A 438 29.36 -20.65 -43.42
CA ALA A 438 28.87 -21.37 -42.24
C ALA A 438 29.53 -20.84 -40.94
N VAL A 439 30.82 -20.51 -40.96
CA VAL A 439 31.52 -19.85 -39.83
C VAL A 439 30.86 -18.52 -39.47
N LYS A 440 30.52 -17.69 -40.46
CA LYS A 440 29.87 -16.40 -40.20
C LYS A 440 28.51 -16.58 -39.52
N GLU A 441 27.73 -17.56 -39.94
CA GLU A 441 26.45 -17.87 -39.29
C GLU A 441 26.65 -18.41 -37.87
N ALA A 442 27.67 -19.26 -37.65
CA ALA A 442 28.01 -19.72 -36.30
C ALA A 442 28.40 -18.54 -35.38
N TYR A 443 29.06 -17.50 -35.89
CA TYR A 443 29.33 -16.28 -35.11
C TYR A 443 28.05 -15.55 -34.72
N GLU A 444 27.12 -15.38 -35.65
CA GLU A 444 25.83 -14.71 -35.38
C GLU A 444 25.04 -15.48 -34.30
N GLN A 445 24.97 -16.80 -34.43
CA GLN A 445 24.33 -17.68 -33.45
C GLN A 445 25.06 -17.66 -32.09
N ALA A 446 26.40 -17.63 -32.08
CA ALA A 446 27.16 -17.61 -30.83
C ALA A 446 26.94 -16.30 -30.06
N VAL A 447 26.81 -15.16 -30.74
CA VAL A 447 26.49 -13.88 -30.08
C VAL A 447 25.10 -13.92 -29.44
N GLU A 448 24.12 -14.50 -30.13
CA GLU A 448 22.77 -14.71 -29.57
C GLU A 448 22.81 -15.63 -28.35
N GLU A 449 23.58 -16.71 -28.40
CA GLU A 449 23.72 -17.64 -27.28
C GLU A 449 24.48 -17.02 -26.09
N ILE A 450 25.50 -16.19 -26.34
CA ILE A 450 26.18 -15.37 -25.32
C ILE A 450 25.19 -14.43 -24.64
N HIS A 451 24.33 -13.77 -25.41
CA HIS A 451 23.29 -12.88 -24.86
C HIS A 451 22.33 -13.64 -23.93
N ASN A 452 21.91 -14.83 -24.33
CA ASN A 452 20.91 -15.60 -23.59
C ASN A 452 21.48 -16.39 -22.39
N THR A 453 22.77 -16.71 -22.40
CA THR A 453 23.37 -17.62 -21.39
C THR A 453 24.48 -16.97 -20.57
N ILE A 454 25.46 -16.34 -21.21
CA ILE A 454 26.66 -15.79 -20.55
C ILE A 454 26.33 -14.46 -19.88
N VAL A 455 25.64 -13.54 -20.57
CA VAL A 455 25.28 -12.23 -20.02
C VAL A 455 24.45 -12.35 -18.72
N PRO A 456 23.40 -13.19 -18.64
CA PRO A 456 22.65 -13.38 -17.40
C PRO A 456 23.49 -13.92 -16.24
N LYS A 457 24.43 -14.83 -16.52
CA LYS A 457 25.33 -15.38 -15.49
C LYS A 457 26.34 -14.35 -15.00
N LEU A 458 26.89 -13.53 -15.89
CA LEU A 458 27.74 -12.39 -15.52
C LEU A 458 27.00 -11.40 -14.60
N ASN A 459 25.72 -11.13 -14.88
CA ASN A 459 24.89 -10.25 -14.03
C ASN A 459 24.60 -10.84 -12.63
N GLN A 460 24.81 -12.15 -12.42
CA GLN A 460 24.63 -12.82 -11.14
C GLN A 460 25.91 -12.88 -10.30
N LEU A 461 27.06 -12.49 -10.86
CA LEU A 461 28.30 -12.45 -10.10
C LEU A 461 28.20 -11.40 -9.00
N ASP A 462 28.52 -11.82 -7.78
CA ASP A 462 28.76 -10.91 -6.66
C ASP A 462 30.26 -10.58 -6.67
N LEU A 463 30.62 -9.42 -7.24
CA LEU A 463 32.01 -8.93 -7.31
C LEU A 463 32.37 -7.95 -6.18
#